data_AF-A0A192A7Q7-F1
#
_entry.id   AF-A0A192A7Q7-F1
#
_cell.length_a   1.000
_cell.length_b   1.000
_cell.length_c   1.000
_cell.angle_alpha   90.00
_cell.angle_beta   90.00
_cell.angle_gamma   90.00
#
_symmetry.space_group_name_H-M   'P 1'
#
loop_
_entity.id
_entity.type
_entity.pdbx_description
1 polymer ?
#
loop_
_entity_poly.entity_id
_entity_poly.type
_entity_poly.pdbx_seq_one_letter_code
_entity_poly.pdbx_strand_id
1 'polypeptide(L)'
;MPEAICESATQPDAGPAAHFDPAAIVEAVNTANDRFGASVIFNLLLDERDVSGRSLEHIKRALGDGADELIHNYQAARSALTDKMKERVRAGRDAAGAQLNAMLSAAGISISGEPQLLATRRGGLIQARVVSVSSARLVEDGSIWGFLRLETSRHSYEEKEFTFSEGKLLVRDEPDLV
;
A
#
# COMPACT_ATOMS: atom_id res chain seq x y z
N MET A 1 63.75 -5.41 -8.91
CA MET A 1 62.55 -5.94 -8.23
C MET A 1 61.80 -4.74 -7.66
N PRO A 2 60.81 -4.16 -8.36
CA PRO A 2 59.97 -3.11 -7.79
C PRO A 2 58.67 -3.70 -7.22
N GLU A 3 58.33 -3.30 -5.99
CA GLU A 3 57.08 -3.59 -5.31
C GLU A 3 55.93 -2.81 -5.97
N ALA A 4 54.88 -3.50 -6.40
CA ALA A 4 53.65 -2.88 -6.84
C ALA A 4 52.73 -2.70 -5.62
N ILE A 5 52.55 -1.43 -5.22
CA ILE A 5 51.58 -1.01 -4.21
C ILE A 5 50.19 -1.14 -4.84
N CYS A 6 49.39 -2.10 -4.38
CA CYS A 6 47.97 -2.14 -4.68
C CYS A 6 47.27 -1.05 -3.86
N GLU A 7 47.03 0.10 -4.47
CA GLU A 7 46.10 1.11 -3.96
C GLU A 7 44.71 0.48 -3.86
N SER A 8 44.24 0.28 -2.64
CA SER A 8 42.85 -0.08 -2.38
C SER A 8 42.00 1.15 -2.64
N ALA A 9 41.19 1.11 -3.70
CA ALA A 9 40.24 2.17 -4.00
C ALA A 9 39.32 2.39 -2.80
N THR A 10 39.38 3.59 -2.23
CA THR A 10 38.49 4.07 -1.19
C THR A 10 37.04 3.96 -1.67
N GLN A 11 36.25 3.09 -1.03
CA GLN A 11 34.80 3.09 -1.25
C GLN A 11 34.27 4.48 -0.87
N PRO A 12 33.41 5.10 -1.71
CA PRO A 12 32.79 6.36 -1.34
C PRO A 12 31.90 6.12 -0.12
N ASP A 13 32.12 6.94 0.91
CA ASP A 13 31.28 7.04 2.10
C ASP A 13 29.81 6.99 1.70
N ALA A 14 29.09 5.98 2.22
CA ALA A 14 27.66 6.00 2.23
C ALA A 14 27.23 7.19 3.08
N GLY A 15 26.86 8.29 2.43
CA GLY A 15 26.21 9.42 3.09
C GLY A 15 25.03 8.93 3.93
N PRO A 16 24.64 9.66 4.99
CA PRO A 16 23.67 9.17 5.96
C PRO A 16 22.41 8.72 5.24
N ALA A 17 22.17 7.40 5.28
CA ALA A 17 20.95 6.81 4.76
C ALA A 17 19.77 7.59 5.38
N ALA A 18 18.87 8.10 4.53
CA ALA A 18 17.65 8.74 5.00
C ALA A 18 17.04 7.84 6.08
N HIS A 19 16.87 8.39 7.29
CA HIS A 19 16.49 7.60 8.46
C HIS A 19 15.12 6.97 8.18
N PHE A 20 15.13 5.65 7.94
CA PHE A 20 13.90 4.88 7.84
C PHE A 20 13.29 4.76 9.23
N ASP A 21 11.99 5.10 9.35
CA ASP A 21 11.22 4.97 10.59
C ASP A 21 10.21 3.82 10.47
N PRO A 22 10.41 2.71 11.20
CA PRO A 22 9.48 1.59 11.22
C PRO A 22 8.06 1.92 11.67
N ALA A 23 7.87 2.93 12.54
CA ALA A 23 6.55 3.32 12.99
C ALA A 23 5.77 4.04 11.87
N ALA A 24 6.46 4.88 11.10
CA ALA A 24 5.86 5.66 10.02
C ALA A 24 5.26 4.77 8.91
N ILE A 25 5.90 3.66 8.55
CA ILE A 25 5.34 2.72 7.56
C ILE A 25 4.10 2.00 8.10
N VAL A 26 4.14 1.56 9.37
CA VAL A 26 3.00 0.88 10.01
C VAL A 26 1.79 1.82 10.08
N GLU A 27 2.01 3.06 10.52
CA GLU A 27 0.97 4.09 10.57
C GLU A 27 0.39 4.40 9.19
N ALA A 28 1.26 4.57 8.17
CA ALA A 28 0.83 4.88 6.82
C ALA A 28 -0.02 3.75 6.19
N VAL A 29 0.39 2.50 6.39
CA VAL A 29 -0.33 1.32 5.89
C VAL A 29 -1.68 1.17 6.59
N ASN A 30 -1.71 1.30 7.92
CA ASN A 30 -2.96 1.21 8.69
C ASN A 30 -3.93 2.34 8.29
N THR A 31 -3.43 3.57 8.17
CA THR A 31 -4.23 4.71 7.71
C THR A 31 -4.79 4.49 6.30
N ALA A 32 -4.01 3.92 5.38
CA ALA A 32 -4.47 3.61 4.04
C ALA A 32 -5.58 2.55 4.06
N ASN A 33 -5.42 1.51 4.86
CA ASN A 33 -6.40 0.43 5.03
C ASN A 33 -7.69 0.93 5.67
N ASP A 34 -7.61 1.77 6.71
CA ASP A 34 -8.79 2.36 7.36
C ASP A 34 -9.57 3.25 6.39
N ARG A 35 -8.88 4.08 5.60
CA ARG A 35 -9.52 4.93 4.59
C ARG A 35 -10.20 4.11 3.50
N PHE A 36 -9.56 3.04 3.06
CA PHE A 36 -10.15 2.13 2.08
C PHE A 36 -11.37 1.42 2.66
N GLY A 37 -11.26 0.86 3.88
CA GLY A 37 -12.37 0.23 4.59
C GLY A 37 -13.55 1.18 4.79
N ALA A 38 -13.30 2.42 5.23
CA ALA A 38 -14.32 3.45 5.33
C ALA A 38 -15.00 3.71 3.99
N SER A 39 -14.24 3.83 2.90
CA SER A 39 -14.81 4.02 1.55
C SER A 39 -15.69 2.85 1.13
N VAL A 40 -15.33 1.61 1.45
CA VAL A 40 -16.15 0.42 1.15
C VAL A 40 -17.44 0.46 1.96
N ILE A 41 -17.38 0.73 3.27
CA ILE A 41 -18.56 0.83 4.14
C ILE A 41 -19.50 1.93 3.65
N PHE A 42 -18.97 3.11 3.30
CA PHE A 42 -19.78 4.20 2.76
C PHE A 42 -20.45 3.82 1.44
N ASN A 43 -19.75 3.14 0.53
CA ASN A 43 -20.34 2.67 -0.72
C ASN A 43 -21.46 1.64 -0.48
N LEU A 44 -21.33 0.77 0.53
CA LEU A 44 -22.36 -0.21 0.89
C LEU A 44 -23.56 0.42 1.59
N LEU A 45 -23.35 1.41 2.46
CA LEU A 45 -24.44 2.12 3.15
C LEU A 45 -25.21 3.06 2.21
N LEU A 46 -24.50 3.62 1.23
CA LEU A 46 -25.04 4.52 0.23
C LEU A 46 -25.27 3.80 -1.11
N ASP A 47 -25.53 2.49 -1.06
CA ASP A 47 -25.66 1.63 -2.24
C ASP A 47 -26.70 2.18 -3.22
N GLU A 48 -26.32 2.20 -4.49
CA GLU A 48 -26.99 2.90 -5.58
C GLU A 48 -27.95 1.99 -6.34
N ARG A 49 -28.26 0.79 -5.81
CA ARG A 49 -29.11 -0.19 -6.52
C ARG A 49 -30.35 0.50 -7.05
N ASP A 50 -30.39 0.52 -8.38
CA ASP A 50 -31.21 1.36 -9.24
C ASP A 50 -32.45 1.92 -8.56
N VAL A 51 -32.40 3.21 -8.24
CA VAL A 51 -33.62 4.02 -8.17
C VAL A 51 -34.15 4.11 -9.60
N SER A 52 -34.79 3.04 -10.08
CA SER A 52 -35.51 3.03 -11.36
C SER A 52 -36.39 4.28 -11.47
N GLY A 53 -36.62 4.81 -12.67
CA GLY A 53 -37.46 6.00 -12.84
C GLY A 53 -38.83 5.90 -12.16
N ARG A 54 -39.40 4.68 -12.04
CA ARG A 54 -40.63 4.44 -11.26
C ARG A 54 -40.47 4.62 -9.75
N SER A 55 -39.33 4.23 -9.18
CA SER A 55 -39.03 4.45 -7.77
C SER A 55 -38.72 5.91 -7.46
N LEU A 56 -38.10 6.65 -8.40
CA LEU A 56 -37.85 8.08 -8.25
C LEU A 56 -39.16 8.88 -8.21
N GLU A 57 -40.07 8.61 -9.15
CA GLU A 57 -41.40 9.25 -9.16
C GLU A 57 -42.23 8.91 -7.92
N HIS A 58 -42.11 7.69 -7.40
CA HIS A 58 -42.75 7.32 -6.13
C HIS A 58 -42.16 8.12 -4.96
N ILE A 59 -40.83 8.24 -4.89
CA ILE A 59 -40.14 9.04 -3.86
C ILE A 59 -40.55 10.51 -3.94
N LYS A 60 -40.58 11.09 -5.15
CA LYS A 60 -41.03 12.48 -5.36
C LYS A 60 -42.45 12.70 -4.86
N ARG A 61 -43.37 11.80 -5.22
CA ARG A 61 -44.76 11.86 -4.75
C ARG A 61 -44.88 11.73 -3.23
N ALA A 62 -44.07 10.89 -2.61
CA ALA A 62 -44.08 10.68 -1.16
C ALA A 62 -43.51 11.90 -0.39
N LEU A 63 -42.48 12.55 -0.94
CA LEU A 63 -41.85 13.73 -0.35
C LEU A 63 -42.67 15.02 -0.56
N GLY A 64 -43.45 15.10 -1.64
CA GLY A 64 -44.32 16.25 -1.93
C GLY A 64 -43.55 17.48 -2.44
N ASP A 65 -44.05 18.67 -2.14
CA ASP A 65 -43.45 19.92 -2.60
C ASP A 65 -42.00 20.05 -2.10
N GLY A 66 -41.08 20.42 -2.99
CA GLY A 66 -39.64 20.52 -2.70
C GLY A 66 -38.87 19.20 -2.83
N ALA A 67 -39.52 18.10 -3.21
CA ALA A 67 -38.86 16.81 -3.40
C ALA A 67 -37.67 16.85 -4.38
N ASP A 68 -37.81 17.58 -5.49
CA ASP A 68 -36.75 17.69 -6.51
C ASP A 68 -35.48 18.35 -5.94
N GLU A 69 -35.63 19.41 -5.15
CA GLU A 69 -34.51 20.10 -4.51
C GLU A 69 -33.85 19.21 -3.44
N LEU A 70 -34.64 18.48 -2.65
CA LEU A 70 -34.15 17.54 -1.64
C LEU A 70 -33.37 16.39 -2.26
N ILE A 71 -33.88 15.79 -3.34
CA ILE A 71 -33.21 14.73 -4.08
C ILE A 71 -31.91 15.25 -4.71
N HIS A 72 -31.94 16.43 -5.32
CA HIS A 72 -30.77 17.05 -5.91
C HIS A 72 -29.67 17.32 -4.86
N ASN A 73 -30.04 17.92 -3.72
CA ASN A 73 -29.11 18.21 -2.63
C ASN A 73 -28.49 16.93 -2.06
N TYR A 74 -29.29 15.87 -1.88
CA TYR A 74 -28.80 14.56 -1.46
C TYR A 74 -27.78 13.99 -2.45
N GLN A 75 -28.10 13.99 -3.75
CA GLN A 75 -27.21 13.50 -4.81
C GLN A 75 -25.90 14.29 -4.88
N ALA A 76 -25.98 15.62 -4.78
CA ALA A 76 -24.81 16.50 -4.79
C ALA A 76 -23.91 16.26 -3.56
N ALA A 77 -24.49 16.19 -2.36
CA ALA A 77 -23.74 15.91 -1.13
C ALA A 77 -23.05 14.53 -1.18
N ARG A 78 -23.74 13.53 -1.73
CA ARG A 78 -23.19 12.17 -1.91
C ARG A 78 -22.05 12.13 -2.93
N SER A 79 -22.19 12.84 -4.06
CA SER A 79 -21.12 12.97 -5.05
C SER A 79 -19.88 13.61 -4.42
N ALA A 80 -20.06 14.72 -3.70
CA ALA A 80 -18.97 15.40 -3.01
C ALA A 80 -18.28 14.51 -1.96
N LEU A 81 -19.05 13.75 -1.18
CA LEU A 81 -18.51 12.80 -0.21
C LEU A 81 -17.71 11.69 -0.90
N THR A 82 -18.22 11.15 -2.00
CA THR A 82 -17.56 10.10 -2.79
C THR A 82 -16.22 10.59 -3.33
N ASP A 83 -16.18 11.80 -3.89
CA ASP A 83 -14.95 12.38 -4.41
C ASP A 83 -13.94 12.64 -3.30
N LYS A 84 -14.39 13.14 -2.14
CA LYS A 84 -13.52 13.33 -0.98
C LYS A 84 -12.95 12.00 -0.46
N MET A 85 -13.74 10.93 -0.45
CA MET A 85 -13.26 9.61 -0.05
C MET A 85 -12.23 9.06 -1.03
N LYS A 86 -12.47 9.17 -2.34
CA LYS A 86 -11.48 8.80 -3.36
C LYS A 86 -10.16 9.56 -3.19
N GLU A 87 -10.23 10.86 -2.94
CA GLU A 87 -9.05 11.70 -2.67
C GLU A 87 -8.29 11.20 -1.42
N ARG A 88 -9.00 10.93 -0.32
CA ARG A 88 -8.39 10.44 0.93
C ARG A 88 -7.76 9.06 0.77
N VAL A 89 -8.43 8.13 0.09
CA VAL A 89 -7.91 6.80 -0.22
C VAL A 89 -6.64 6.92 -1.06
N ARG A 90 -6.66 7.75 -2.12
CA ARG A 90 -5.48 8.00 -2.95
C ARG A 90 -4.32 8.55 -2.13
N ALA A 91 -4.57 9.58 -1.32
CA ALA A 91 -3.55 10.16 -0.45
C ALA A 91 -2.98 9.15 0.58
N GLY A 92 -3.81 8.24 1.08
CA GLY A 92 -3.37 7.17 1.97
C GLY A 92 -2.44 6.19 1.25
N ARG A 93 -2.84 5.75 0.04
CA ARG A 93 -2.04 4.87 -0.81
C ARG A 93 -0.70 5.50 -1.19
N ASP A 94 -0.70 6.78 -1.57
CA ASP A 94 0.51 7.51 -1.94
C ASP A 94 1.49 7.61 -0.76
N ALA A 95 0.99 7.88 0.45
CA ALA A 95 1.79 7.90 1.67
C ALA A 95 2.38 6.52 2.01
N ALA A 96 1.58 5.45 1.94
CA ALA A 96 2.06 4.09 2.15
C ALA A 96 3.10 3.68 1.08
N GLY A 97 2.90 4.09 -0.17
CA GLY A 97 3.86 3.87 -1.26
C GLY A 97 5.19 4.60 -1.02
N ALA A 98 5.17 5.82 -0.51
CA ALA A 98 6.38 6.55 -0.16
C ALA A 98 7.18 5.84 0.96
N GLN A 99 6.48 5.33 1.99
CA GLN A 99 7.12 4.58 3.07
C GLN A 99 7.64 3.21 2.63
N LEU A 100 6.92 2.52 1.75
CA LEU A 100 7.41 1.30 1.09
C LEU A 100 8.70 1.57 0.33
N ASN A 101 8.74 2.62 -0.48
CA ASN A 101 9.94 2.99 -1.24
C ASN A 101 11.12 3.30 -0.32
N ALA A 102 10.88 3.98 0.80
CA ALA A 102 11.91 4.20 1.82
C ALA A 102 12.42 2.89 2.43
N MET A 103 11.52 1.94 2.75
CA MET A 103 11.88 0.61 3.26
C MET A 103 12.71 -0.18 2.24
N LEU A 104 12.30 -0.18 0.97
CA LEU A 104 13.03 -0.86 -0.11
C LEU A 104 14.42 -0.25 -0.31
N SER A 105 14.51 1.09 -0.33
CA SER A 105 15.80 1.79 -0.42
C SER A 105 16.71 1.47 0.76
N ALA A 106 16.16 1.40 1.99
CA ALA A 106 16.91 1.02 3.18
C ALA A 106 17.37 -0.45 3.13
N ALA A 107 16.63 -1.31 2.42
CA ALA A 107 17.01 -2.70 2.13
C ALA A 107 18.00 -2.86 0.96
N GLY A 108 18.41 -1.76 0.30
CA GLY A 108 19.23 -1.81 -0.91
C GLY A 108 18.50 -2.36 -2.13
N ILE A 109 17.16 -2.38 -2.12
CA ILE A 109 16.30 -2.84 -3.21
C ILE A 109 15.95 -1.64 -4.08
N SER A 110 16.14 -1.77 -5.39
CA SER A 110 15.81 -0.74 -6.36
C SER A 110 14.30 -0.53 -6.47
N ILE A 111 13.88 0.70 -6.74
CA ILE A 111 12.47 1.06 -6.95
C ILE A 111 12.12 1.03 -8.46
N SER A 112 13.05 0.58 -9.33
CA SER A 112 12.99 0.72 -10.79
C SER A 112 11.87 -0.04 -11.52
N GLY A 113 10.91 -0.63 -10.80
CA GLY A 113 9.74 -1.27 -11.39
C GLY A 113 10.04 -2.60 -12.09
N GLU A 114 11.27 -3.11 -12.01
CA GLU A 114 11.69 -4.41 -12.53
C GLU A 114 11.74 -5.47 -11.42
N PRO A 115 11.49 -6.75 -11.73
CA PRO A 115 11.68 -7.85 -10.77
C PRO A 115 13.11 -7.93 -10.26
N GLN A 116 13.28 -8.15 -8.95
CA GLN A 116 14.55 -8.19 -8.26
C GLN A 116 14.66 -9.42 -7.36
N LEU A 117 15.89 -9.75 -6.96
CA LEU A 117 16.14 -10.85 -6.04
C LEU A 117 15.86 -10.40 -4.61
N LEU A 118 14.84 -11.01 -4.00
CA LEU A 118 14.45 -10.82 -2.61
C LEU A 118 14.97 -11.97 -1.76
N ALA A 119 15.62 -11.65 -0.64
CA ALA A 119 16.12 -12.65 0.29
C ALA A 119 15.00 -13.37 1.02
N THR A 120 15.10 -14.69 1.14
CA THR A 120 14.13 -15.50 1.89
C THR A 120 14.65 -15.82 3.28
N ARG A 121 13.72 -16.08 4.22
CA ARG A 121 14.08 -16.47 5.60
C ARG A 121 14.96 -17.72 5.68
N ARG A 122 14.93 -18.62 4.69
CA ARG A 122 15.74 -19.86 4.66
C ARG A 122 17.10 -19.68 3.95
N GLY A 123 17.48 -18.45 3.60
CA GLY A 123 18.75 -18.15 2.93
C GLY A 123 18.72 -18.34 1.41
N GLY A 124 17.54 -18.47 0.82
CA GLY A 124 17.34 -18.47 -0.64
C GLY A 124 17.05 -17.07 -1.19
N LEU A 125 16.83 -17.00 -2.51
CA LEU A 125 16.40 -15.80 -3.21
C LEU A 125 15.18 -16.11 -4.06
N ILE A 126 14.19 -15.22 -4.08
CA ILE A 126 13.10 -15.25 -5.08
C ILE A 126 13.22 -14.05 -6.01
N GLN A 127 12.89 -14.22 -7.28
CA GLN A 127 12.82 -13.11 -8.22
C GLN A 127 11.39 -12.56 -8.26
N ALA A 128 11.19 -11.34 -7.75
CA ALA A 128 9.89 -10.70 -7.74
C ALA A 128 9.99 -9.18 -7.71
N ARG A 129 8.94 -8.51 -8.15
CA ARG A 129 8.76 -7.06 -7.97
C ARG A 129 7.85 -6.81 -6.78
N VAL A 130 8.27 -5.95 -5.84
CA VAL A 130 7.40 -5.49 -4.76
C VAL A 130 6.44 -4.44 -5.32
N VAL A 131 5.13 -4.72 -5.25
CA VAL A 131 4.09 -3.85 -5.81
C VAL A 131 3.50 -2.93 -4.74
N SER A 132 3.19 -3.50 -3.57
CA SER A 132 2.61 -2.77 -2.45
C SER A 132 2.83 -3.52 -1.14
N VAL A 133 2.67 -2.81 -0.02
CA VAL A 133 2.51 -3.42 1.30
C VAL A 133 1.02 -3.56 1.57
N SER A 134 0.57 -4.79 1.79
CA SER A 134 -0.83 -5.09 2.11
C SER A 134 -1.13 -4.88 3.60
N SER A 135 -0.16 -5.21 4.45
CA SER A 135 -0.23 -4.97 5.89
C SER A 135 1.16 -4.84 6.50
N ALA A 136 1.24 -4.13 7.62
CA ALA A 136 2.46 -3.98 8.39
C ALA A 136 2.09 -3.86 9.88
N ARG A 137 2.89 -4.48 10.75
CA ARG A 137 2.83 -4.33 12.20
C ARG A 137 4.24 -4.15 12.75
N LEU A 138 4.37 -3.33 13.77
CA LEU A 138 5.59 -3.21 14.54
C LEU A 138 5.68 -4.39 15.52
N VAL A 139 6.84 -5.02 15.61
CA VAL A 139 7.15 -6.11 16.53
C VAL A 139 7.91 -5.53 17.74
N GLU A 140 7.88 -6.23 18.88
CA GLU A 140 8.51 -5.78 20.14
C GLU A 140 10.02 -5.51 20.00
N ASP A 141 10.70 -6.21 19.10
CA ASP A 141 12.12 -6.03 18.78
C ASP A 141 12.41 -4.83 17.87
N GLY A 142 11.38 -4.05 17.50
CA GLY A 142 11.47 -2.91 16.59
C GLY A 142 11.47 -3.29 15.10
N SER A 143 11.38 -4.59 14.77
CA SER A 143 11.21 -5.04 13.40
C SER A 143 9.78 -4.83 12.91
N ILE A 144 9.61 -4.87 11.58
CA ILE A 144 8.29 -4.85 10.94
C ILE A 144 7.99 -6.24 10.45
N TRP A 145 6.77 -6.70 10.71
CA TRP A 145 6.21 -7.90 10.10
C TRP A 145 4.96 -7.54 9.31
N GLY A 146 4.69 -8.23 8.21
CA GLY A 146 3.46 -8.02 7.46
C GLY A 146 3.40 -8.81 6.17
N PHE A 147 2.60 -8.33 5.22
CA PHE A 147 2.43 -8.95 3.91
C PHE A 147 2.76 -7.96 2.80
N LEU A 148 3.58 -8.41 1.84
CA LEU A 148 3.84 -7.71 0.59
C LEU A 148 3.02 -8.36 -0.52
N ARG A 149 2.48 -7.51 -1.39
CA ARG A 149 2.03 -7.94 -2.70
C ARG A 149 3.22 -7.93 -3.65
N LEU A 150 3.58 -9.09 -4.15
CA LEU A 150 4.68 -9.31 -5.07
C LEU A 150 4.15 -9.65 -6.46
N GLU A 151 4.90 -9.28 -7.49
CA GLU A 151 4.68 -9.73 -8.86
C GLU A 151 5.85 -10.62 -9.27
N THR A 152 5.59 -11.91 -9.43
CA THR A 152 6.59 -12.95 -9.73
C THR A 152 6.77 -13.15 -11.24
N SER A 153 5.71 -12.91 -12.01
CA SER A 153 5.74 -12.82 -13.47
C SER A 153 4.71 -11.79 -13.93
N ARG A 154 4.76 -11.39 -15.20
CA ARG A 154 3.90 -10.30 -15.71
C ARG A 154 2.42 -10.58 -15.43
N HIS A 155 1.79 -9.71 -14.63
CA HIS A 155 0.40 -9.83 -14.16
C HIS A 155 0.08 -11.02 -13.24
N SER A 156 1.10 -11.72 -12.74
CA SER A 156 0.97 -12.77 -11.72
C SER A 156 1.35 -12.20 -10.36
N TYR A 157 0.37 -12.11 -9.46
CA TYR A 157 0.55 -11.51 -8.14
C TYR A 157 0.39 -12.54 -7.04
N GLU A 158 1.28 -12.48 -6.06
CA GLU A 158 1.23 -13.29 -4.85
C GLU A 158 1.37 -12.40 -3.62
N GLU A 159 0.74 -12.79 -2.52
CA GLU A 159 1.03 -12.19 -1.22
C GLU A 159 2.03 -13.05 -0.48
N LYS A 160 3.08 -12.42 0.04
CA LYS A 160 4.13 -13.10 0.79
C LYS A 160 4.35 -12.38 2.10
N GLU A 161 4.44 -13.14 3.19
CA GLU A 161 4.86 -12.59 4.47
C GLU A 161 6.26 -12.01 4.35
N PHE A 162 6.50 -10.90 5.02
CA PHE A 162 7.83 -10.30 5.11
C PHE A 162 8.21 -9.95 6.54
N THR A 163 9.51 -9.78 6.74
CA THR A 163 10.08 -9.13 7.92
C THR A 163 11.12 -8.13 7.48
N PHE A 164 11.08 -6.95 8.08
CA PHE A 164 12.10 -5.93 7.88
C PHE A 164 12.75 -5.61 9.22
N SER A 165 14.06 -5.81 9.31
CA SER A 165 14.86 -5.53 10.51
C SER A 165 16.26 -5.11 10.09
N GLU A 166 16.80 -4.06 10.71
CA GLU A 166 18.20 -3.62 10.49
C GLU A 166 18.57 -3.43 9.00
N GLY A 167 17.66 -2.85 8.20
CA GLY A 167 17.91 -2.65 6.77
C GLY A 167 17.90 -3.95 5.95
N LYS A 168 17.35 -5.05 6.45
CA LYS A 168 17.20 -6.31 5.73
C LYS A 168 15.73 -6.64 5.56
N LEU A 169 15.32 -6.81 4.30
CA LEU A 169 14.00 -7.33 3.95
C LEU A 169 14.09 -8.83 3.68
N LEU A 170 13.34 -9.63 4.44
CA LEU A 170 13.23 -11.08 4.27
C LEU A 170 11.79 -11.47 3.96
N VAL A 171 11.58 -12.26 2.92
CA VAL A 171 10.26 -12.81 2.54
C VAL A 171 10.15 -14.29 2.91
N ARG A 172 8.93 -14.73 3.22
CA ARG A 172 8.62 -16.16 3.45
C ARG A 172 8.25 -16.81 2.13
N ASP A 173 8.98 -17.83 1.73
CA ASP A 173 8.78 -18.53 0.45
C ASP A 173 8.12 -19.91 0.59
N GLU A 174 7.32 -20.11 1.64
CA GLU A 174 6.59 -21.37 1.78
C GLU A 174 5.34 -21.35 0.88
N PRO A 175 5.02 -22.45 0.19
CA PRO A 175 3.67 -22.64 -0.33
C PRO A 175 2.73 -22.76 0.88
N ASP A 176 1.62 -22.03 0.88
CA ASP A 176 0.55 -22.28 1.85
C ASP A 176 0.17 -23.76 1.70
N LEU A 177 0.38 -24.53 2.78
CA LEU A 177 0.05 -25.95 2.82
C LEU A 177 -1.43 -26.12 2.49
N VAL A 178 -1.71 -26.77 1.37
CA VAL A 178 -3.03 -27.29 0.95
C VAL A 178 -3.54 -28.30 1.96
#